data_AF-R0J2U1-F1
#
_entry.id   AF-R0J2U1-F1
#
_cell.length_a   1.000
_cell.length_b   1.000
_cell.length_c   1.000
_cell.angle_alpha   90.00
_cell.angle_beta   90.00
_cell.angle_gamma   90.00
#
_symmetry.space_group_name_H-M   'P 1'
#
loop_
_entity.id
_entity.type
_entity.pdbx_description
1 polymer ?
#
loop_
_entity_poly.entity_id
_entity_poly.type
_entity_poly.pdbx_seq_one_letter_code
_entity_poly.pdbx_strand_id
1 'polypeptide(L)'
;ALASRALAQNATIIPADLQSGFVPGGDQVQASFTNNAIDGFQDGTVFTQQAVAKEPTFALGDSNGISPNILYTIIMVDTTCSNDRKLHFARPNFKNNFDITNINTSSPAIVAYIAPGTLGEKGNRQYSFLMYQNPGAVEITKLKLQGGNATFNVQQFQADNGLDAAVAGVGMVVKLGGKANCG
;
A
#
# COMPACT_ATOMS: atom_id res chain seq x y z
N ALA A 1 -0.19 28.09 34.77
CA ALA A 1 -0.32 26.67 34.42
C ALA A 1 -0.22 26.54 32.90
N LEU A 2 0.86 25.91 32.41
CA LEU A 2 1.10 25.72 30.98
C LEU A 2 0.21 24.57 30.48
N ALA A 3 -0.73 24.89 29.59
CA ALA A 3 -1.57 23.91 28.93
C ALA A 3 -0.70 23.08 27.95
N SER A 4 -0.52 21.80 28.24
CA SER A 4 0.11 20.86 27.32
C SER A 4 -0.85 20.59 26.16
N ARG A 5 -0.50 21.05 24.96
CA ARG A 5 -1.16 20.64 23.71
C ARG A 5 -0.67 19.21 23.40
N ALA A 6 -1.52 18.22 23.64
CA ALA A 6 -1.31 16.90 23.08
C ALA A 6 -1.46 17.00 21.55
N LEU A 7 -0.34 16.98 20.83
CA LEU A 7 -0.33 16.67 19.40
C LEU A 7 -0.72 15.19 19.27
N ALA A 8 -1.99 14.91 19.03
CA ALA A 8 -2.39 13.62 18.49
C ALA A 8 -1.85 13.54 17.06
N GLN A 9 -0.60 13.12 16.91
CA GLN A 9 -0.16 12.53 15.66
C GLN A 9 -1.04 11.30 15.49
N ASN A 10 -1.90 11.27 14.46
CA ASN A 10 -2.58 10.04 14.05
C ASN A 10 -1.46 9.04 13.74
N ALA A 11 -1.12 8.20 14.71
CA ALA A 11 -0.04 7.25 14.61
C ALA A 11 -0.45 6.23 13.56
N THR A 12 0.19 6.31 12.39
CA THR A 12 -0.09 5.35 11.34
C THR A 12 0.34 3.94 11.76
N ILE A 13 -0.39 2.93 11.32
CA ILE A 13 -0.06 1.52 11.53
C ILE A 13 0.99 0.99 10.55
N ILE A 14 1.37 1.79 9.55
CA ILE A 14 2.44 1.45 8.62
C ILE A 14 3.78 1.48 9.39
N PRO A 15 4.67 0.49 9.25
CA PRO A 15 5.98 0.52 9.89
C PRO A 15 6.81 1.76 9.52
N ALA A 16 7.50 2.34 10.51
CA ALA A 16 8.26 3.59 10.33
C ALA A 16 9.35 3.51 9.24
N ASP A 17 9.95 2.33 9.03
CA ASP A 17 10.96 2.11 7.99
C ASP A 17 10.41 2.21 6.56
N LEU A 18 9.09 2.16 6.39
CA LEU A 18 8.39 2.23 5.10
C LEU A 18 7.86 3.63 4.78
N GLN A 19 8.00 4.58 5.71
CA GLN A 19 7.42 5.92 5.60
C GLN A 19 8.44 7.01 5.25
N SER A 20 9.70 6.66 4.96
CA SER A 20 10.77 7.64 4.79
C SER A 20 10.53 8.65 3.66
N GLY A 21 9.70 8.31 2.67
CA GLY A 21 9.30 9.18 1.57
C GLY A 21 7.93 9.83 1.74
N PHE A 22 7.22 9.56 2.85
CA PHE A 22 5.88 10.10 3.07
C PHE A 22 5.95 11.61 3.32
N VAL A 23 5.21 12.37 2.54
CA VAL A 23 5.13 13.81 2.71
C VAL A 23 4.13 14.11 3.84
N PRO A 24 4.50 14.88 4.89
CA PRO A 24 3.58 15.27 5.94
C PRO A 24 2.39 16.06 5.38
N GLY A 25 1.17 15.54 5.54
CA GLY A 25 -0.04 16.14 4.94
C GLY A 25 -0.10 16.05 3.41
N GLY A 26 0.85 15.34 2.79
CA GLY A 26 0.91 15.12 1.35
C GLY A 26 0.11 13.91 0.89
N ASP A 27 0.17 13.70 -0.41
CA ASP A 27 -0.68 12.87 -1.25
C ASP A 27 -0.92 11.46 -0.71
N GLN A 28 -1.93 11.27 0.14
CA GLN A 28 -2.27 9.94 0.62
C GLN A 28 -2.89 9.13 -0.53
N VAL A 29 -2.40 7.91 -0.74
CA VAL A 29 -3.11 6.94 -1.57
C VAL A 29 -4.38 6.51 -0.83
N GLN A 30 -5.51 6.58 -1.51
CA GLN A 30 -6.77 6.03 -1.03
C GLN A 30 -6.95 4.63 -1.63
N ALA A 31 -7.37 3.68 -0.81
CA ALA A 31 -7.70 2.33 -1.23
C ALA A 31 -9.11 1.99 -0.76
N SER A 32 -9.92 1.36 -1.62
CA SER A 32 -11.32 1.04 -1.32
C SER A 32 -11.70 -0.36 -1.77
N PHE A 33 -12.44 -1.07 -0.92
CA PHE A 33 -13.03 -2.38 -1.20
C PHE A 33 -14.53 -2.30 -1.56
N THR A 34 -15.12 -1.10 -1.61
CA THR A 34 -16.54 -0.90 -1.95
C THR A 34 -16.75 -0.57 -3.44
N ASN A 35 -15.70 -0.67 -4.25
CA ASN A 35 -15.62 -0.24 -5.66
C ASN A 35 -15.77 1.29 -5.86
N ASN A 36 -15.86 2.09 -4.80
CA ASN A 36 -15.75 3.55 -4.88
C ASN A 36 -14.45 4.01 -4.22
N ALA A 37 -13.46 4.39 -5.03
CA ALA A 37 -12.12 4.71 -4.52
C ALA A 37 -12.08 5.99 -3.66
N ILE A 38 -13.03 6.91 -3.86
CA ILE A 38 -13.20 8.14 -3.08
C ILE A 38 -13.64 7.82 -1.64
N ASP A 39 -14.33 6.69 -1.43
CA ASP A 39 -14.66 6.17 -0.10
C ASP A 39 -13.49 5.35 0.48
N GLY A 40 -12.25 5.76 0.18
CA GLY A 40 -11.05 5.11 0.64
C GLY A 40 -11.02 4.95 2.16
N PHE A 41 -10.50 3.83 2.64
CA PHE A 41 -10.46 3.58 4.08
C PHE A 41 -9.37 4.41 4.76
N GLN A 42 -9.58 4.71 6.04
CA GLN A 42 -8.59 5.41 6.86
C GLN A 42 -7.53 4.43 7.37
N ASP A 43 -6.30 4.92 7.54
CA ASP A 43 -5.22 4.13 8.12
C ASP A 43 -5.63 3.48 9.46
N GLY A 44 -5.34 2.18 9.61
CA GLY A 44 -5.74 1.40 10.79
C GLY A 44 -7.17 0.84 10.73
N THR A 45 -7.94 1.09 9.66
CA THR A 45 -9.28 0.51 9.48
C THR A 45 -9.23 -1.01 9.61
N VAL A 46 -10.21 -1.56 10.33
CA VAL A 46 -10.29 -2.98 10.64
C VAL A 46 -11.33 -3.67 9.76
N PHE A 47 -10.90 -4.68 9.02
CA PHE A 47 -11.74 -5.46 8.12
C PHE A 47 -11.89 -6.94 8.55
N THR A 48 -12.95 -7.57 8.06
CA THR A 48 -13.05 -9.04 8.02
C THR A 48 -12.34 -9.56 6.77
N GLN A 49 -11.92 -10.83 6.80
CA GLN A 49 -11.30 -11.47 5.63
C GLN A 49 -12.17 -11.37 4.36
N GLN A 50 -13.49 -11.56 4.50
CA GLN A 50 -14.42 -11.52 3.37
C GLN A 50 -14.52 -10.11 2.74
N ALA A 51 -14.43 -9.05 3.55
CA ALA A 51 -14.52 -7.68 3.04
C ALA A 51 -13.35 -7.29 2.13
N VAL A 52 -12.21 -7.97 2.29
CA VAL A 52 -10.96 -7.71 1.54
C VAL A 52 -10.61 -8.87 0.60
N ALA A 53 -11.61 -9.66 0.19
CA ALA A 53 -11.39 -10.82 -0.66
C ALA A 53 -11.09 -10.46 -2.13
N LYS A 54 -11.31 -9.20 -2.54
CA LYS A 54 -11.14 -8.72 -3.91
C LYS A 54 -10.13 -7.57 -3.95
N GLU A 55 -9.48 -7.40 -5.10
CA GLU A 55 -8.57 -6.28 -5.36
C GLU A 55 -9.30 -4.94 -5.12
N PRO A 56 -8.71 -4.02 -4.34
CA PRO A 56 -9.32 -2.72 -4.12
C PRO A 56 -9.15 -1.80 -5.34
N THR A 57 -9.94 -0.73 -5.37
CA THR A 57 -9.69 0.41 -6.26
C THR A 57 -8.84 1.46 -5.56
N PHE A 58 -8.13 2.28 -6.34
CA PHE A 58 -7.21 3.28 -5.81
C PHE A 58 -7.52 4.68 -6.34
N ALA A 59 -7.27 5.69 -5.49
CA ALA A 59 -7.35 7.09 -5.84
C ALA A 59 -6.21 7.88 -5.16
N LEU A 60 -5.95 9.07 -5.67
CA LEU A 60 -5.08 10.05 -5.04
C LEU A 60 -5.88 10.87 -4.00
N GLY A 61 -5.24 11.31 -2.92
CA GLY A 61 -5.87 12.21 -1.95
C GLY A 61 -6.15 13.60 -2.52
N ASP A 62 -7.01 14.36 -1.82
CA ASP A 62 -7.55 15.67 -2.24
C ASP A 62 -6.50 16.79 -2.38
N SER A 63 -5.25 16.56 -1.99
CA SER A 63 -4.16 17.54 -2.00
C SER A 63 -3.51 17.75 -3.38
N ASN A 64 -3.92 17.02 -4.41
CA ASN A 64 -3.19 16.94 -5.67
C ASN A 64 -3.55 18.03 -6.68
N GLY A 65 -2.52 18.71 -7.19
CA GLY A 65 -2.50 19.10 -8.60
C GLY A 65 -2.35 17.83 -9.44
N ILE A 66 -3.46 17.29 -9.94
CA ILE A 66 -3.50 16.05 -10.72
C ILE A 66 -2.62 16.21 -11.97
N SER A 67 -1.47 15.55 -11.99
CA SER A 67 -0.62 15.46 -13.18
C SER A 67 -0.89 14.13 -13.90
N PRO A 68 -1.43 14.15 -15.12
CA PRO A 68 -1.68 12.93 -15.89
C PRO A 68 -0.38 12.25 -16.37
N ASN A 69 0.76 12.93 -16.22
CA ASN A 69 2.06 12.44 -16.66
C ASN A 69 2.76 11.60 -15.59
N ILE A 70 2.29 11.60 -14.34
CA ILE A 70 2.90 10.78 -13.29
C ILE A 70 2.30 9.38 -13.35
N LEU A 71 3.20 8.38 -13.40
CA LEU A 71 2.86 6.98 -13.28
C LEU A 71 3.26 6.49 -11.89
N TYR A 72 2.41 5.66 -11.30
CA TYR A 72 2.62 5.09 -9.98
C TYR A 72 2.67 3.57 -10.02
N THR A 73 3.44 3.00 -9.11
CA THR A 73 3.43 1.58 -8.79
C THR A 73 2.87 1.40 -7.40
N ILE A 74 1.88 0.52 -7.23
CA ILE A 74 1.29 0.20 -5.93
C ILE A 74 1.62 -1.24 -5.59
N ILE A 75 2.04 -1.46 -4.34
CA ILE A 75 2.21 -2.78 -3.76
C ILE A 75 1.38 -2.92 -2.48
N MET A 76 1.07 -4.16 -2.10
CA MET A 76 0.49 -4.50 -0.80
C MET A 76 1.42 -5.46 -0.08
N VAL A 77 1.78 -5.14 1.16
CA VAL A 77 2.70 -5.94 1.97
C VAL A 77 2.02 -6.29 3.29
N ASP A 78 2.08 -7.56 3.71
CA ASP A 78 1.81 -7.93 5.09
C ASP A 78 2.96 -7.42 5.96
N THR A 79 2.65 -6.45 6.82
CA THR A 79 3.59 -5.77 7.70
C THR A 79 3.47 -6.18 9.16
N THR A 80 2.65 -7.20 9.45
CA THR A 80 2.44 -7.68 10.84
C THR A 80 3.73 -8.11 11.51
N CYS A 81 4.58 -8.81 10.76
CA CYS A 81 5.83 -9.39 11.24
C CYS A 81 6.99 -8.69 10.53
N SER A 82 7.74 -7.85 11.24
CA SER A 82 8.80 -7.01 10.63
C SER A 82 9.86 -7.83 9.88
N ASN A 83 10.13 -9.05 10.36
CA ASN A 83 11.14 -9.96 9.80
C ASN A 83 10.54 -11.06 8.91
N ASP A 84 9.23 -11.03 8.64
CA ASP A 84 8.53 -12.01 7.78
C ASP A 84 7.42 -11.34 6.96
N ARG A 85 7.77 -10.23 6.31
CA ARG A 85 6.88 -9.54 5.39
C ARG A 85 6.58 -10.39 4.17
N LYS A 86 5.35 -10.29 3.65
CA LYS A 86 4.90 -11.00 2.45
C LYS A 86 4.31 -10.02 1.45
N LEU A 87 4.59 -10.22 0.17
CA LEU A 87 4.02 -9.41 -0.91
C LEU A 87 2.68 -10.01 -1.35
N HIS A 88 1.62 -9.21 -1.28
CA HIS A 88 0.26 -9.60 -1.66
C HIS A 88 -0.19 -9.02 -2.99
N PHE A 89 0.46 -7.96 -3.45
CA PHE A 89 0.08 -7.26 -4.67
C PHE A 89 1.26 -6.44 -5.14
N ALA A 90 1.48 -6.39 -6.45
CA ALA A 90 2.40 -5.46 -7.06
C ALA A 90 1.95 -5.18 -8.50
N ARG A 91 1.59 -3.94 -8.77
CA ARG A 91 1.09 -3.54 -10.08
C ARG A 91 1.59 -2.13 -10.45
N PRO A 92 2.22 -1.98 -11.63
CA PRO A 92 2.75 -0.70 -12.06
C PRO A 92 1.76 0.10 -12.92
N ASN A 93 2.19 1.33 -13.23
CA ASN A 93 1.63 2.22 -14.24
C ASN A 93 0.21 2.71 -13.94
N PHE A 94 -0.13 2.81 -12.66
CA PHE A 94 -1.31 3.56 -12.24
C PHE A 94 -1.16 5.02 -12.64
N LYS A 95 -2.20 5.60 -13.22
CA LYS A 95 -2.24 7.02 -13.55
C LYS A 95 -3.64 7.55 -13.39
N ASN A 96 -3.76 8.85 -13.23
CA ASN A 96 -5.06 9.49 -13.19
C ASN A 96 -5.77 9.29 -14.55
N ASN A 97 -7.04 8.88 -14.49
CA ASN A 97 -7.87 8.61 -15.66
C ASN A 97 -8.82 9.76 -16.01
N PHE A 98 -8.58 10.95 -15.44
CA PHE A 98 -9.41 12.15 -15.51
C PHE A 98 -10.79 12.02 -14.86
N ASP A 99 -11.02 10.98 -14.05
CA ASP A 99 -12.20 10.83 -13.20
C ASP A 99 -11.86 11.22 -11.75
N ILE A 100 -11.93 12.52 -11.49
CA ILE A 100 -11.62 13.13 -10.18
C ILE A 100 -10.20 12.74 -9.75
N THR A 101 -10.05 11.91 -8.73
CA THR A 101 -8.76 11.47 -8.18
C THR A 101 -8.47 10.01 -8.45
N ASN A 102 -9.36 9.29 -9.15
CA ASN A 102 -9.22 7.87 -9.43
C ASN A 102 -7.95 7.61 -10.25
N ILE A 103 -7.21 6.57 -9.86
CA ILE A 103 -6.06 6.09 -10.62
C ILE A 103 -6.31 4.66 -11.08
N ASN A 104 -5.97 4.37 -12.32
CA ASN A 104 -6.11 3.05 -12.91
C ASN A 104 -4.91 2.69 -13.78
N THR A 105 -4.84 1.42 -14.16
CA THR A 105 -3.80 0.91 -15.04
C THR A 105 -4.37 -0.21 -15.90
N SER A 106 -4.00 -0.22 -17.17
CA SER A 106 -4.23 -1.35 -18.08
C SER A 106 -3.08 -2.36 -18.04
N SER A 107 -1.98 -2.03 -17.36
CA SER A 107 -0.84 -2.95 -17.23
C SER A 107 -1.23 -4.17 -16.40
N PRO A 108 -0.76 -5.37 -16.76
CA PRO A 108 -0.99 -6.55 -15.94
C PRO A 108 -0.34 -6.38 -14.56
N ALA A 109 -0.93 -7.02 -13.55
CA ALA A 109 -0.29 -7.13 -12.26
C ALA A 109 0.97 -8.01 -12.38
N ILE A 110 2.07 -7.57 -11.77
CA ILE A 110 3.29 -8.38 -11.66
C ILE A 110 3.10 -9.44 -10.56
N VAL A 111 2.43 -9.04 -9.48
CA VAL A 111 1.83 -9.96 -8.50
C VAL A 111 0.34 -9.64 -8.44
N ALA A 112 -0.49 -10.57 -8.92
CA ALA A 112 -1.95 -10.47 -8.82
C ALA A 112 -2.36 -10.35 -7.34
N TYR A 113 -3.52 -9.74 -7.08
CA TYR A 113 -4.00 -9.56 -5.71
C TYR A 113 -4.20 -10.90 -5.01
N ILE A 114 -3.41 -11.14 -3.97
CA ILE A 114 -3.46 -12.28 -3.08
C ILE A 114 -4.19 -11.82 -1.82
N ALA A 115 -5.43 -12.30 -1.62
CA ALA A 115 -6.25 -11.84 -0.50
C ALA A 115 -5.61 -12.16 0.86
N PRO A 116 -5.76 -11.29 1.87
CA PRO A 116 -5.36 -11.57 3.25
C PRO A 116 -5.77 -12.96 3.76
N GLY A 117 -4.81 -13.69 4.34
CA GLY A 117 -5.00 -15.04 4.88
C GLY A 117 -4.84 -16.18 3.88
N THR A 118 -4.59 -15.89 2.60
CA THR A 118 -4.39 -16.94 1.58
C THR A 118 -2.98 -17.52 1.56
N LEU A 119 -1.97 -16.84 2.14
CA LEU A 119 -0.60 -17.37 2.28
C LEU A 119 -0.37 -18.03 3.65
N GLY A 120 -1.45 -18.49 4.29
CA GLY A 120 -1.44 -19.19 5.57
C GLY A 120 -1.31 -18.28 6.79
N GLU A 121 -1.54 -16.98 6.63
CA GLU A 121 -1.54 -16.03 7.75
C GLU A 121 -2.73 -16.27 8.69
N LYS A 122 -2.50 -16.08 9.98
CA LYS A 122 -3.51 -16.22 11.04
C LYS A 122 -3.48 -14.99 11.95
N GLY A 123 -4.51 -14.85 12.78
CA GLY A 123 -4.66 -13.75 13.73
C GLY A 123 -5.01 -12.42 13.08
N ASN A 124 -4.91 -11.35 13.86
CA ASN A 124 -5.05 -10.00 13.33
C ASN A 124 -3.76 -9.64 12.59
N ARG A 125 -3.87 -9.33 11.30
CA ARG A 125 -2.73 -8.99 10.45
C ARG A 125 -2.83 -7.54 10.00
N GLN A 126 -1.70 -6.85 9.97
CA GLN A 126 -1.54 -5.52 9.41
C GLN A 126 -1.04 -5.63 7.98
N TYR A 127 -1.70 -4.95 7.05
CA TYR A 127 -1.27 -4.85 5.66
C TYR A 127 -1.10 -3.40 5.29
N SER A 128 -0.03 -3.09 4.56
CA SER A 128 0.28 -1.74 4.09
C SER A 128 0.22 -1.71 2.57
N PHE A 129 -0.62 -0.84 2.01
CA PHE A 129 -0.47 -0.41 0.63
C PHE A 129 0.58 0.69 0.57
N LEU A 130 1.54 0.56 -0.35
CA LEU A 130 2.60 1.54 -0.57
C LEU A 130 2.56 1.98 -2.02
N MET A 131 2.63 3.29 -2.24
CA MET A 131 2.64 3.92 -3.56
C MET A 131 4.01 4.50 -3.85
N TYR A 132 4.54 4.17 -5.01
CA TYR A 132 5.82 4.66 -5.55
C TYR A 132 5.56 5.44 -6.82
N GLN A 133 6.32 6.51 -7.05
CA GLN A 133 6.39 7.10 -8.38
C GLN A 133 7.29 6.24 -9.27
N ASN A 134 6.88 6.00 -10.51
CA ASN A 134 7.71 5.31 -11.48
C ASN A 134 8.92 6.19 -11.86
N PRO A 135 10.12 5.60 -12.03
CA PRO A 135 11.32 6.35 -12.34
C PRO A 135 11.19 7.02 -13.71
N GLY A 136 11.49 8.32 -13.75
CA GLY A 136 11.42 9.13 -14.97
C GLY A 136 10.04 9.24 -15.60
N ALA A 137 8.97 8.93 -14.87
CA ALA A 137 7.59 8.86 -15.40
C ALA A 137 7.41 7.89 -16.58
N VAL A 138 8.23 6.83 -16.63
CA VAL A 138 8.20 5.82 -17.70
C VAL A 138 7.35 4.62 -17.29
N GLU A 139 6.68 4.00 -18.26
CA GLU A 139 5.96 2.75 -18.04
C GLU A 139 6.93 1.61 -17.66
N ILE A 140 6.64 0.96 -16.54
CA ILE A 140 7.35 -0.23 -16.08
C ILE A 140 6.68 -1.45 -16.70
N THR A 141 7.43 -2.19 -17.51
CA THR A 141 6.95 -3.44 -18.14
C THR A 141 7.35 -4.69 -17.36
N LYS A 142 8.32 -4.58 -16.46
CA LYS A 142 8.84 -5.67 -15.61
C LYS A 142 9.26 -5.12 -14.26
N LEU A 143 8.88 -5.80 -13.19
CA LEU A 143 9.46 -5.60 -11.86
C LEU A 143 10.27 -6.86 -11.49
N LYS A 144 11.48 -6.66 -10.98
CA LYS A 144 12.27 -7.71 -10.34
C LYS A 144 11.66 -8.00 -8.99
N LEU A 145 11.18 -9.23 -8.82
CA LEU A 145 10.71 -9.75 -7.55
C LEU A 145 11.79 -10.60 -6.91
N GLN A 146 11.82 -10.59 -5.58
CA GLN A 146 12.58 -11.59 -4.83
C GLN A 146 11.92 -12.96 -5.06
N GLY A 147 12.72 -13.97 -5.39
CA GLY A 147 12.20 -15.30 -5.71
C GLY A 147 11.77 -16.12 -4.48
N GLY A 148 10.77 -16.99 -4.66
CA GLY A 148 10.45 -18.10 -3.76
C GLY A 148 9.62 -17.76 -2.51
N ASN A 149 9.71 -18.63 -1.49
CA ASN A 149 9.11 -18.46 -0.15
C ASN A 149 9.91 -17.49 0.75
N ALA A 150 10.77 -16.66 0.16
CA ALA A 150 11.61 -15.74 0.92
C ALA A 150 10.78 -14.58 1.47
N THR A 151 11.15 -14.11 2.67
CA THR A 151 10.63 -12.88 3.25
C THR A 151 10.81 -11.71 2.28
N PHE A 152 9.74 -10.94 2.08
CA PHE A 152 9.75 -9.78 1.19
C PHE A 152 10.49 -8.59 1.82
N ASN A 153 11.60 -8.20 1.22
CA ASN A 153 12.38 -7.02 1.59
C ASN A 153 12.01 -5.82 0.70
N VAL A 154 11.27 -4.87 1.25
CA VAL A 154 10.82 -3.67 0.52
C VAL A 154 12.00 -2.83 -0.01
N GLN A 155 13.08 -2.71 0.77
CA GLN A 155 14.26 -1.91 0.39
C GLN A 155 15.03 -2.55 -0.76
N GLN A 156 15.17 -3.87 -0.75
CA GLN A 156 15.78 -4.59 -1.87
C GLN A 156 14.90 -4.49 -3.12
N PHE A 157 13.57 -4.60 -2.97
CA PHE A 157 12.64 -4.40 -4.08
C PHE A 157 12.77 -3.01 -4.69
N GLN A 158 12.91 -1.96 -3.87
CA GLN A 158 13.17 -0.60 -4.34
C GLN A 158 14.46 -0.51 -5.16
N ALA A 159 15.57 -0.97 -4.58
CA ALA A 159 16.88 -0.92 -5.22
C ALA A 159 16.91 -1.71 -6.55
N ASP A 160 16.34 -2.90 -6.58
CA ASP A 160 16.32 -3.77 -7.75
C ASP A 160 15.56 -3.17 -8.94
N ASN A 161 14.58 -2.32 -8.65
CA ASN A 161 13.67 -1.72 -9.61
C ASN A 161 13.91 -0.23 -9.85
N GLY A 162 14.90 0.38 -9.18
CA GLY A 162 15.18 1.81 -9.27
C GLY A 162 14.02 2.68 -8.77
N LEU A 163 13.26 2.19 -7.79
CA LEU A 163 12.18 2.94 -7.14
C LEU A 163 12.76 3.71 -5.95
N ASP A 164 12.36 4.97 -5.80
CA ASP A 164 12.65 5.76 -4.61
C ASP A 164 11.82 5.28 -3.40
N ALA A 165 11.93 6.00 -2.27
CA ALA A 165 11.05 5.80 -1.13
C ALA A 165 9.57 5.90 -1.55
N ALA A 166 8.71 5.09 -0.93
CA ALA A 166 7.27 5.20 -1.16
C ALA A 166 6.83 6.64 -0.83
N VAL A 167 6.09 7.26 -1.74
CA VAL A 167 5.62 8.64 -1.59
C VAL A 167 4.37 8.73 -0.72
N ALA A 168 3.65 7.60 -0.60
CA ALA A 168 2.44 7.49 0.21
C ALA A 168 2.15 6.04 0.59
N GLY A 169 1.24 5.87 1.55
CA GLY A 169 0.68 4.58 1.88
C GLY A 169 -0.57 4.68 2.75
N VAL A 170 -1.31 3.57 2.81
CA VAL A 170 -2.42 3.37 3.74
C VAL A 170 -2.41 1.93 4.26
N GLY A 171 -2.55 1.78 5.57
CA GLY A 171 -2.53 0.51 6.28
C GLY A 171 -3.92 0.09 6.73
N MET A 172 -4.17 -1.22 6.75
CA MET A 172 -5.37 -1.82 7.31
C MET A 172 -5.05 -2.97 8.25
N VAL A 173 -5.99 -3.31 9.13
CA VAL A 173 -5.97 -4.52 9.96
C VAL A 173 -7.01 -5.50 9.45
N VAL A 174 -6.66 -6.76 9.25
CA VAL A 174 -7.61 -7.81 8.85
C VAL A 174 -7.67 -8.88 9.92
N LYS A 175 -8.90 -9.19 10.37
CA LYS A 175 -9.19 -10.27 11.32
C LYS A 175 -9.24 -11.61 10.59
N LEU A 176 -8.21 -12.45 10.76
CA LEU A 176 -8.16 -13.80 10.17
C LEU A 176 -8.46 -14.92 11.19
N GLY A 177 -8.64 -14.57 12.46
CA GLY A 177 -8.91 -15.52 13.54
C GLY A 177 -7.67 -16.29 14.02
N GLY A 178 -7.68 -16.73 15.28
CA GLY A 178 -6.53 -17.35 15.93
C GLY A 178 -5.45 -16.35 16.36
N LYS A 179 -4.23 -16.85 16.62
CA LYS A 179 -3.06 -16.03 16.98
C LYS A 179 -2.22 -15.74 15.74
N ALA A 180 -1.57 -14.57 15.70
CA ALA A 180 -0.65 -14.22 14.63
C ALA A 180 0.55 -15.18 14.59
N ASN A 181 0.87 -15.69 13.40
CA ASN A 181 2.04 -16.52 13.13
C ASN A 181 3.12 -15.67 12.44
N CYS A 182 4.24 -15.43 13.14
CA CYS A 182 5.34 -14.59 12.66
C CYS A 182 6.65 -15.36 12.39
N GLY A 183 6.54 -16.67 12.10
CA GLY A 183 7.66 -17.60 12.16
C GLY A 183 7.88 -18.11 13.57
#